data_AF-G7YT23-F1
#
_entry.id   AF-G7YT23-F1
#
_cell.length_a   1.000
_cell.length_b   1.000
_cell.length_c   1.000
_cell.angle_alpha   90.00
_cell.angle_beta   90.00
_cell.angle_gamma   90.00
#
_symmetry.space_group_name_H-M   'P 1'
#
loop_
_entity.id
_entity.type
_entity.pdbx_description
1 polymer ?
#
loop_
_entity_poly.entity_id
_entity_poly.type
_entity_poly.pdbx_seq_one_letter_code
_entity_poly.pdbx_strand_id
1 'polypeptide(L)' 'MNLNSYLIKQEINRFECVHPCIYAAYDVVDQLRDTEKAEKIRNHLIAVEDAFVNSQEWTLCRSVAEVRLVG' A
#
# COMPACT_ATOMS: atom_id res chain seq x y z
N MET A 1 -11.98 -6.17 23.92
CA MET A 1 -12.26 -5.64 22.56
C MET A 1 -12.69 -6.83 21.71
N ASN A 2 -13.82 -6.76 20.99
CA ASN A 2 -14.30 -7.88 20.16
C ASN A 2 -13.28 -8.17 19.04
N LEU A 3 -12.96 -9.45 18.78
CA LEU A 3 -12.00 -9.90 17.77
C LEU A 3 -12.30 -9.33 16.36
N ASN A 4 -13.57 -9.28 15.96
CA ASN A 4 -13.98 -8.70 14.67
C ASN A 4 -13.66 -7.20 14.60
N SER A 5 -13.90 -6.46 15.69
CA SER A 5 -13.57 -5.04 15.75
C SER A 5 -12.06 -4.80 15.64
N TYR A 6 -11.25 -5.67 16.23
CA TYR A 6 -9.79 -5.61 16.09
C TYR A 6 -9.34 -5.88 14.65
N LEU A 7 -9.85 -6.94 14.02
CA LEU A 7 -9.49 -7.31 12.64
C LEU A 7 -9.93 -6.24 11.64
N ILE A 8 -11.11 -5.63 11.81
CA ILE A 8 -11.58 -4.51 10.99
C ILE A 8 -10.63 -3.31 11.11
N LYS A 9 -10.26 -2.92 12.34
CA LYS A 9 -9.30 -1.82 12.57
C LYS A 9 -7.95 -2.11 11.93
N GLN A 10 -7.49 -3.36 11.98
CA GLN A 10 -6.23 -3.76 11.39
C GLN A 10 -6.26 -3.65 9.86
N GLU A 11 -7.36 -4.03 9.21
CA GLU A 11 -7.51 -3.89 7.76
C GLU A 11 -7.64 -2.42 7.34
N ILE A 12 -8.39 -1.59 8.08
CA ILE A 12 -8.45 -0.14 7.85
C ILE A 12 -7.04 0.45 7.91
N ASN A 13 -6.29 0.15 8.97
CA ASN A 13 -4.93 0.66 9.13
C ASN A 13 -4.00 0.16 8.00
N ARG A 14 -4.15 -1.11 7.57
CA ARG A 14 -3.42 -1.65 6.42
C ARG A 14 -3.66 -0.83 5.15
N PHE A 15 -4.91 -0.39 4.92
CA PHE A 15 -5.26 0.46 3.79
C PHE A 15 -4.69 1.86 3.90
N GLU A 16 -4.93 2.53 5.02
CA GLU A 16 -4.53 3.93 5.23
C GLU A 16 -3.01 4.08 5.25
N CYS A 17 -2.27 3.06 5.69
CA CYS A 17 -0.81 3.07 5.71
C CYS A 17 -0.14 2.98 4.34
N VAL A 18 -0.85 2.55 3.28
CA VAL A 18 -0.25 2.40 1.94
C VAL A 18 0.31 3.74 1.44
N HIS A 19 -0.44 4.84 1.56
CA HIS A 19 0.00 6.14 1.05
C HIS A 19 1.23 6.68 1.81
N PRO A 20 1.25 6.74 3.16
CA PRO A 20 2.46 7.10 3.91
C PRO A 20 3.67 6.23 3.56
N CYS A 21 3.49 4.93 3.34
CA CYS A 21 4.59 4.03 2.98
C CYS A 21 5.14 4.30 1.57
N ILE A 22 4.29 4.60 0.59
CA ILE A 22 4.72 4.97 -0.78
C ILE A 22 5.52 6.28 -0.74
N TYR A 23 5.04 7.30 -0.04
CA TYR A 23 5.77 8.57 0.10
C TYR A 23 7.12 8.40 0.79
N ALA A 24 7.15 7.63 1.89
CA ALA A 24 8.41 7.32 2.57
C ALA A 24 9.41 6.59 1.66
N ALA A 25 8.94 5.73 0.73
CA ALA A 25 9.80 5.08 -0.24
C ALA A 25 10.41 6.09 -1.23
N TYR A 26 9.61 7.05 -1.73
CA TYR A 26 10.13 8.12 -2.59
C TYR A 26 11.14 9.01 -1.84
N ASP A 27 10.87 9.37 -0.59
CA ASP A 27 11.81 10.15 0.23
C ASP A 27 13.18 9.47 0.37
N VAL A 28 13.20 8.14 0.50
CA VAL A 28 14.44 7.36 0.56
C VAL A 28 15.15 7.34 -0.80
N VAL A 29 14.40 7.20 -1.90
CA VAL A 29 14.97 7.24 -3.25
C VAL A 29 15.57 8.61 -3.57
N ASP A 30 14.94 9.69 -3.14
CA ASP A 30 15.40 11.06 -3.37
C ASP A 30 16.72 11.38 -2.62
N GLN A 31 17.04 10.61 -1.58
CA GLN A 31 18.31 10.72 -0.85
C GLN A 31 19.47 9.96 -1.52
N LEU A 32 19.22 9.17 -2.57
CA LEU A 32 20.25 8.40 -3.26
C LEU A 32 21.12 9.31 -4.14
N ARG A 33 22.45 9.24 -3.95
CA ARG A 33 23.42 9.98 -4.76
C ARG A 33 23.58 9.42 -6.18
N ASP A 34 23.36 8.12 -6.35
CA ASP A 34 23.45 7.44 -7.64
C ASP A 34 22.15 7.66 -8.41
N THR A 35 22.19 8.62 -9.33
CA THR A 35 21.01 9.06 -10.09
C THR A 35 20.47 7.97 -11.02
N GLU A 36 21.32 7.11 -11.58
CA GLU A 36 20.87 6.02 -12.46
C GLU A 36 20.14 4.93 -11.66
N LYS A 37 20.67 4.57 -10.48
CA LYS A 37 19.97 3.63 -9.60
C LYS A 37 18.70 4.23 -9.01
N ALA A 38 18.73 5.49 -8.60
CA ALA A 38 17.56 6.19 -8.09
C ALA A 38 16.42 6.18 -9.11
N GLU A 39 16.73 6.47 -10.38
CA GLU A 39 15.74 6.48 -11.45
C GLU A 39 15.17 5.08 -11.74
N LYS A 40 16.02 4.04 -11.74
CA LYS A 40 15.54 2.66 -11.85
C LYS A 40 14.59 2.32 -10.70
N ILE A 41 14.92 2.65 -9.46
CA ILE A 41 14.06 2.37 -8.30
C ILE A 41 12.76 3.18 -8.39
N ARG A 42 12.82 4.44 -8.81
CA ARG A 42 11.64 5.30 -9.02
C ARG A 42 10.66 4.66 -10.00
N ASN A 43 11.14 4.12 -11.11
CA ASN A 43 10.30 3.41 -12.08
C ASN A 43 9.63 2.17 -11.50
N HIS A 44 10.31 1.44 -10.61
CA HIS A 44 9.67 0.32 -9.89
C HIS A 44 8.61 0.82 -8.90
N LEU A 45 8.84 1.94 -8.21
CA LEU A 45 7.85 2.53 -7.30
C LEU A 45 6.59 2.98 -8.05
N ILE A 46 6.73 3.55 -9.25
CA ILE A 46 5.58 3.90 -10.11
C ILE A 46 4.77 2.65 -10.47
N ALA A 47 5.42 1.56 -10.86
CA ALA A 47 4.73 0.30 -11.16
C ALA A 47 4.01 -0.28 -9.93
N VAL A 48 4.58 -0.12 -8.75
CA VAL A 48 3.97 -0.52 -7.48
C VAL A 48 2.76 0.36 -7.15
N GLU A 49 2.88 1.69 -7.28
CA GLU A 49 1.78 2.64 -7.09
C GLU A 49 0.62 2.35 -8.06
N ASP A 50 0.92 2.14 -9.33
CA ASP A 50 -0.06 1.80 -10.35
C ASP A 50 -0.79 0.49 -10.01
N ALA A 51 -0.08 -0.51 -9.51
CA ALA A 51 -0.69 -1.75 -9.02
C ALA A 51 -1.64 -1.50 -7.82
N PHE A 52 -1.34 -0.57 -6.92
CA PHE A 52 -2.23 -0.21 -5.81
C PHE A 52 -3.51 0.51 -6.28
N VAL A 53 -3.39 1.39 -7.28
CA VAL A 53 -4.54 2.13 -7.83
C VAL A 53 -5.43 1.22 -8.68
N ASN A 54 -4.82 0.34 -9.48
CA ASN A 54 -5.54 -0.44 -10.50
C ASN A 54 -5.89 -1.88 -10.10
N SER A 55 -5.25 -2.46 -9.08
CA SER A 55 -5.58 -3.83 -8.64
C SER A 55 -6.51 -3.85 -7.45
N GLN A 56 -7.68 -4.47 -7.65
CA GLN A 56 -8.65 -4.75 -6.58
C GLN A 56 -8.13 -5.76 -5.54
N GLU A 57 -7.06 -6.51 -5.85
CA GLU A 57 -6.48 -7.50 -4.92
C GLU A 57 -5.89 -6.87 -3.66
N TRP A 58 -5.58 -5.57 -3.73
CA TRP A 58 -5.12 -4.81 -2.57
C TRP A 58 -6.28 -4.30 -1.72
N THR A 59 -7.42 -3.95 -2.36
CA THR A 59 -8.68 -3.47 -1.74
C THR A 59 -9.54 -4.57 -1.13
N LEU A 60 -9.27 -5.83 -1.47
CA LEU A 60 -9.92 -6.97 -0.83
C LEU A 60 -9.45 -7.16 0.63
N CYS A 61 -10.43 -7.36 1.52
CA CYS A 61 -10.16 -7.67 2.92
C CYS A 61 -9.60 -9.08 3.06
N ARG A 62 -8.46 -9.23 3.75
CA ARG A 62 -7.79 -10.54 3.88
C ARG A 62 -8.17 -11.30 5.15
N SER A 63 -8.57 -10.56 6.18
CA SER A 63 -8.71 -11.08 7.55
C SER A 63 -10.13 -10.99 8.10
N VAL A 64 -11.03 -10.26 7.44
CA VAL A 64 -12.45 -10.13 7.82
C VAL A 64 -13.30 -10.78 6.73
N ALA A 65 -13.78 -11.99 7.01
CA ALA A 65 -14.50 -12.82 6.04
C ALA A 65 -15.82 -12.20 5.52
N GLU A 66 -16.38 -11.23 6.27
CA GLU A 66 -17.69 -10.61 5.99
C GLU A 66 -17.62 -9.29 5.21
N VAL A 67 -16.44 -8.70 5.02
CA VAL A 67 -16.29 -7.43 4.29
C VAL A 67 -15.92 -7.73 2.85
N ARG A 68 -16.93 -7.90 2.00
CA ARG A 68 -16.78 -7.90 0.54
C ARG A 68 -17.35 -6.60 -0.01
N LEU A 69 -16.66 -6.00 -0.98
CA LEU A 69 -17.24 -4.94 -1.79
C LEU A 69 -18.43 -5.56 -2.54
N VAL A 70 -19.65 -5.14 -2.19
CA VAL A 70 -20.84 -5.46 -2.97
C VAL A 70 -20.81 -4.48 -4.13
N GLY A 71 -20.68 -5.01 -5.35
CA GLY A 71 -20.61 -4.23 -6.59
C GLY A 71 -21.85 -3.39 -6.84
#